data_AF-A0A7M5XGU8-F1
#
_entry.id   AF-A0A7M5XGU8-F1
#
_cell.length_a   1.000
_cell.length_b   1.000
_cell.length_c   1.000
_cell.angle_alpha   90.00
_cell.angle_beta   90.00
_cell.angle_gamma   90.00
#
_symmetry.space_group_name_H-M   'P 1'
#
loop_
_entity.id
_entity.type
_entity.pdbx_description
1 polymer ?
#
loop_
_entity_poly.entity_id
_entity_poly.type
_entity_poly.pdbx_seq_one_letter_code
_entity_poly.pdbx_strand_id
1 'polypeptide(L)'
;MKGKYEPDRYVMLGNHVDAWVNGAVDATSGTTVMMEIARALGEKHKTGWRPRRSIMLCGWDGEESGNNSLLTAASPLLHDLMFDVHKKVNDPYRDETVFDRCMIHYKDTDYNKTHKIYSLGAGSDYFAFYKFMGIPSIDMSYRQSDLDQIYNTSYYPQYHTFHDTIFWMEHFVDKDYKVHLTVARVGLLYLLKLAENTLIPFTMQR
;
A
#
# COMPACT_ATOMS: atom_id res chain seq x y z
N MET A 1 -4.94 -5.37 -17.13
CA MET A 1 -4.67 -6.61 -17.90
C MET A 1 -5.74 -7.67 -17.64
N LYS A 2 -6.22 -8.37 -18.67
CA LYS A 2 -7.35 -9.33 -18.55
C LYS A 2 -6.88 -10.68 -17.99
N GLY A 3 -7.63 -11.23 -17.04
CA GLY A 3 -7.41 -12.56 -16.46
C GLY A 3 -7.53 -13.70 -17.48
N LYS A 4 -6.88 -14.83 -17.20
CA LYS A 4 -6.89 -16.03 -18.05
C LYS A 4 -8.09 -16.93 -17.79
N TYR A 5 -8.47 -17.11 -16.51
CA TYR A 5 -9.52 -18.05 -16.11
C TYR A 5 -10.77 -17.34 -15.58
N GLU A 6 -10.60 -16.24 -14.86
CA GLU A 6 -11.67 -15.45 -14.24
C GLU A 6 -11.57 -13.99 -14.70
N PRO A 7 -11.74 -13.71 -16.01
CA PRO A 7 -11.52 -12.37 -16.58
C PRO A 7 -12.51 -11.31 -16.10
N ASP A 8 -13.64 -11.72 -15.53
CA ASP A 8 -14.71 -10.91 -14.96
C ASP A 8 -14.56 -10.67 -13.44
N ARG A 9 -13.45 -11.13 -12.84
CA ARG A 9 -13.06 -10.82 -11.46
C ARG A 9 -11.89 -9.85 -11.47
N TYR A 10 -11.97 -8.79 -10.68
CA TYR A 10 -11.00 -7.70 -10.70
C TYR A 10 -10.26 -7.60 -9.37
N VAL A 11 -8.95 -7.42 -9.45
CA VAL A 11 -8.11 -6.93 -8.37
C VAL A 11 -7.55 -5.59 -8.82
N MET A 12 -7.80 -4.55 -8.03
CA MET A 12 -7.44 -3.18 -8.38
C MET A 12 -6.24 -2.74 -7.54
N LEU A 13 -5.28 -2.08 -8.18
CA LEU A 13 -4.23 -1.30 -7.54
C LEU A 13 -4.40 0.13 -8.04
N GLY A 14 -4.64 1.06 -7.12
CA GLY A 14 -4.88 2.45 -7.47
C GLY A 14 -4.09 3.41 -6.61
N ASN A 15 -3.84 4.59 -7.16
CA ASN A 15 -3.23 5.74 -6.49
C ASN A 15 -3.64 7.01 -7.25
N HIS A 16 -3.99 8.07 -6.53
CA HIS A 16 -4.16 9.38 -7.13
C HIS A 16 -2.85 9.93 -7.71
N VAL A 17 -3.00 10.80 -8.70
CA VAL A 17 -1.89 11.38 -9.48
C VAL A 17 -1.87 12.90 -9.35
N ASP A 18 -2.98 13.51 -8.94
CA ASP A 18 -3.04 14.93 -8.61
C ASP A 18 -2.35 15.23 -7.28
N ALA A 19 -1.80 16.44 -7.19
CA ALA A 19 -1.12 16.94 -6.01
C ALA A 19 -1.39 18.45 -5.88
N TRP A 20 -1.34 18.98 -4.65
CA TRP A 20 -1.49 20.43 -4.42
C TRP A 20 -0.44 21.29 -5.11
N VAL A 21 0.81 20.84 -5.13
CA VAL A 21 1.94 21.59 -5.69
C VAL A 21 2.90 20.64 -6.42
N ASN A 22 4.03 20.29 -5.80
CA ASN A 22 5.04 19.41 -6.38
C ASN A 22 4.72 17.94 -6.08
N GLY A 23 4.23 17.67 -4.87
CA GLY A 23 3.67 16.38 -4.48
C GLY A 23 4.62 15.21 -4.59
N ALA A 24 5.90 15.40 -4.26
CA ALA A 24 6.90 14.34 -4.39
C ALA A 24 6.60 13.14 -3.50
N VAL A 25 6.15 13.39 -2.26
CA VAL A 25 5.60 12.36 -1.38
C VAL A 25 4.13 12.14 -1.71
N ASP A 26 3.33 13.19 -1.75
CA ASP A 26 1.87 13.08 -1.96
C ASP A 26 1.45 13.78 -3.27
N ALA A 27 1.16 13.09 -4.38
CA ALA A 27 0.94 11.65 -4.53
C ALA A 27 2.09 10.87 -5.20
N THR A 28 3.10 11.57 -5.71
CA THR A 28 3.99 11.05 -6.78
C THR A 28 4.80 9.83 -6.33
N SER A 29 5.06 9.69 -5.03
CA SER A 29 5.71 8.50 -4.46
C SER A 29 4.91 7.21 -4.73
N GLY A 30 3.59 7.26 -4.51
CA GLY A 30 2.66 6.16 -4.77
C GLY A 30 2.56 5.87 -6.26
N THR A 31 2.55 6.90 -7.10
CA THR A 31 2.48 6.75 -8.56
C THR A 31 3.73 6.06 -9.06
N THR A 32 4.90 6.44 -8.54
CA THR A 32 6.20 5.81 -8.87
C THR A 32 6.18 4.31 -8.53
N VAL A 33 5.67 3.95 -7.34
CA VAL A 33 5.51 2.55 -6.93
C VAL A 33 4.54 1.80 -7.85
N MET A 34 3.38 2.38 -8.16
CA MET A 34 2.40 1.77 -9.06
C MET A 34 2.98 1.53 -10.45
N MET A 35 3.75 2.48 -10.99
CA MET A 35 4.40 2.38 -12.28
C MET A 35 5.49 1.30 -12.32
N GLU A 36 6.27 1.14 -11.24
CA GLU A 36 7.26 0.06 -11.15
C GLU A 36 6.59 -1.32 -11.07
N ILE A 37 5.49 -1.43 -10.32
CA ILE A 37 4.65 -2.65 -10.31
C ILE A 37 4.10 -2.93 -11.71
N ALA A 38 3.60 -1.91 -12.40
CA ALA A 38 3.09 -2.02 -13.77
C ALA A 38 4.17 -2.54 -14.72
N ARG A 39 5.39 -2.00 -14.62
CA ARG A 39 6.56 -2.41 -15.41
C ARG A 39 6.90 -3.88 -15.14
N ALA A 40 6.99 -4.29 -13.88
CA ALA A 40 7.30 -5.67 -13.49
C ALA A 40 6.24 -6.68 -14.00
N LEU A 41 4.96 -6.33 -13.88
CA LEU A 41 3.85 -7.12 -14.45
C LEU A 41 3.93 -7.17 -15.97
N GLY A 42 4.28 -6.07 -16.62
CA GLY A 42 4.48 -5.98 -18.06
C GLY A 42 5.58 -6.92 -18.55
N GLU A 43 6.74 -6.92 -17.90
CA GLU A 43 7.83 -7.86 -18.21
C GLU A 43 7.41 -9.31 -18.02
N LYS A 44 6.68 -9.62 -16.94
CA LYS A 44 6.15 -10.97 -16.72
C LYS A 44 5.12 -11.35 -17.79
N HIS A 45 4.29 -10.41 -18.22
CA HIS A 45 3.27 -10.64 -19.25
C HIS A 45 3.89 -11.00 -20.61
N LYS A 46 5.02 -10.38 -20.96
CA LYS A 46 5.78 -10.69 -22.19
C LYS A 46 6.25 -12.14 -22.26
N THR A 47 6.40 -12.84 -21.12
CA THR A 47 6.75 -14.28 -21.10
C THR A 47 5.56 -15.20 -21.39
N GLY A 48 4.39 -14.64 -21.74
CA GLY A 48 3.14 -15.40 -21.94
C GLY A 48 2.36 -15.67 -20.65
N TRP A 49 2.86 -15.22 -19.49
CA TRP A 49 2.10 -15.30 -18.24
C TRP A 49 0.89 -14.36 -18.29
N ARG A 50 -0.23 -14.82 -17.73
CA ARG A 50 -1.44 -14.04 -17.52
C ARG A 50 -2.03 -14.41 -16.16
N PRO A 51 -2.49 -13.42 -15.38
CA PRO A 51 -3.04 -13.71 -14.07
C PRO A 51 -4.34 -14.51 -14.18
N ARG A 52 -4.73 -15.25 -13.14
CA ARG A 52 -6.03 -15.96 -13.09
C ARG A 52 -7.20 -14.97 -13.19
N ARG A 53 -7.19 -13.92 -12.35
CA ARG A 53 -8.16 -12.80 -12.33
C ARG A 53 -7.62 -11.59 -13.08
N SER A 54 -8.50 -10.68 -13.49
CA SER A 54 -8.08 -9.42 -14.12
C SER A 54 -7.43 -8.49 -13.10
N ILE A 55 -6.29 -7.92 -13.45
CA ILE A 55 -5.62 -6.86 -12.69
C ILE A 55 -5.95 -5.53 -13.35
N MET A 56 -6.40 -4.55 -12.58
CA MET A 56 -6.65 -3.18 -13.03
C MET A 56 -5.71 -2.23 -12.28
N LEU A 57 -5.02 -1.38 -13.04
CA LEU A 57 -4.18 -0.31 -12.50
C LEU A 57 -4.93 1.00 -12.74
N CYS A 58 -5.06 1.81 -11.69
CA CYS A 58 -5.88 3.02 -11.72
C CYS A 58 -5.09 4.23 -11.23
N GLY A 59 -4.91 5.22 -12.11
CA GLY A 59 -4.50 6.57 -11.70
C GLY A 59 -5.75 7.40 -11.45
N TRP A 60 -5.91 7.92 -10.25
CA TRP A 60 -7.06 8.76 -9.88
C TRP A 60 -6.69 10.24 -9.96
N ASP A 61 -7.69 11.09 -10.20
CA ASP A 61 -7.54 12.54 -10.28
C ASP A 61 -8.62 13.19 -9.39
N GLY A 62 -8.32 14.35 -8.82
CA GLY A 62 -9.19 15.08 -7.90
C GLY A 62 -9.27 14.54 -6.48
N GLU A 63 -8.33 13.68 -6.05
CA GLU A 63 -8.27 13.19 -4.66
C GLU A 63 -8.03 14.33 -3.67
N GLU A 64 -7.14 15.27 -4.03
CA GLU A 64 -6.76 16.39 -3.18
C GLU A 64 -7.92 17.38 -2.93
N SER A 65 -8.95 17.33 -3.79
CA SER A 65 -10.19 18.08 -3.64
C SER A 65 -11.20 17.42 -2.68
N GLY A 66 -10.85 16.26 -2.09
CA GLY A 66 -11.71 15.43 -1.24
C GLY A 66 -11.00 14.71 -0.08
N ASN A 67 -11.05 15.33 1.11
CA ASN A 67 -11.01 14.77 2.47
C ASN A 67 -9.92 13.70 2.80
N ASN A 68 -8.85 14.17 3.45
CA ASN A 68 -7.60 13.43 3.68
C ASN A 68 -7.54 12.67 5.02
N SER A 69 -6.83 11.53 5.05
CA SER A 69 -6.07 10.91 6.17
C SER A 69 -5.69 9.42 5.90
N LEU A 70 -4.38 9.13 5.89
CA LEU A 70 -3.70 7.85 5.58
C LEU A 70 -3.39 6.99 6.84
N LEU A 71 -3.46 5.64 6.78
CA LEU A 71 -2.78 4.71 7.71
C LEU A 71 -2.89 3.24 7.24
N THR A 72 -1.84 2.42 7.39
CA THR A 72 -1.87 0.97 7.01
C THR A 72 -3.06 0.25 7.63
N ALA A 73 -4.05 0.02 6.79
CA ALA A 73 -5.34 -0.44 7.20
C ALA A 73 -5.87 -1.39 6.14
N ALA A 74 -6.47 -2.47 6.59
CA ALA A 74 -7.05 -3.47 5.72
C ALA A 74 -8.43 -3.82 6.24
N SER A 75 -9.33 -4.18 5.34
CA SER A 75 -10.59 -4.82 5.71
C SER A 75 -10.29 -6.08 6.54
N PRO A 76 -11.07 -6.42 7.60
CA PRO A 76 -10.80 -7.59 8.45
C PRO A 76 -10.54 -8.90 7.71
N LEU A 77 -11.17 -9.07 6.54
CA LEU A 77 -11.01 -10.20 5.61
C LEU A 77 -9.59 -10.38 5.07
N LEU A 78 -8.81 -9.30 5.05
CA LEU A 78 -7.49 -9.22 4.43
C LEU A 78 -6.36 -9.24 5.47
N HIS A 79 -6.67 -9.35 6.76
CA HIS A 79 -5.66 -9.29 7.83
C HIS A 79 -4.68 -10.47 7.77
N ASP A 80 -5.17 -11.69 7.51
CA ASP A 80 -4.29 -12.86 7.39
C ASP A 80 -3.41 -12.80 6.14
N LEU A 81 -3.98 -12.34 5.02
CA LEU A 81 -3.21 -12.05 3.82
C LEU A 81 -2.13 -11.00 4.11
N MET A 82 -2.49 -9.96 4.86
CA MET A 82 -1.59 -8.89 5.26
C MET A 82 -0.38 -9.45 6.02
N PHE A 83 -0.62 -10.27 7.04
CA PHE A 83 0.44 -10.90 7.81
C PHE A 83 1.32 -11.86 6.99
N ASP A 84 0.72 -12.69 6.14
CA ASP A 84 1.48 -13.64 5.29
C ASP A 84 2.41 -12.91 4.31
N VAL A 85 1.99 -11.76 3.77
CA VAL A 85 2.85 -10.94 2.90
C VAL A 85 3.93 -10.22 3.69
N HIS A 86 3.60 -9.60 4.83
CA HIS A 86 4.58 -8.86 5.64
C HIS A 86 5.70 -9.75 6.17
N LYS A 87 5.44 -11.05 6.40
CA LYS A 87 6.45 -12.03 6.81
C LYS A 87 7.41 -12.44 5.68
N LYS A 88 7.12 -12.09 4.42
CA LYS A 88 7.90 -12.50 3.23
C LYS A 88 8.80 -11.41 2.68
N VAL A 89 8.70 -10.18 3.21
CA VAL A 89 9.48 -9.04 2.75
C VAL A 89 10.32 -8.53 3.91
N ASN A 90 11.62 -8.34 3.65
CA ASN A 90 12.55 -7.80 4.63
C ASN A 90 12.37 -6.28 4.77
N ASP A 91 12.54 -5.76 5.98
CA ASP A 91 12.64 -4.33 6.25
C ASP A 91 13.83 -3.73 5.48
N PRO A 92 13.69 -2.53 4.88
CA PRO A 92 14.75 -1.94 4.06
C PRO A 92 15.98 -1.45 4.86
N TYR A 93 15.87 -1.33 6.19
CA TYR A 93 16.87 -0.72 7.06
C TYR A 93 17.39 -1.64 8.17
N ARG A 94 16.75 -2.80 8.38
CA ARG A 94 17.07 -3.75 9.47
C ARG A 94 17.10 -5.18 8.95
N ASP A 95 17.84 -6.04 9.62
CA ASP A 95 17.90 -7.48 9.32
C ASP A 95 16.72 -8.23 9.96
N GLU A 96 15.50 -7.82 9.60
CA GLU A 96 14.22 -8.37 10.09
C GLU A 96 13.12 -8.28 9.02
N THR A 97 11.98 -8.95 9.20
CA THR A 97 10.85 -8.81 8.26
C THR A 97 10.03 -7.55 8.52
N VAL A 98 9.29 -7.08 7.51
CA VAL A 98 8.30 -5.99 7.68
C VAL A 98 7.34 -6.32 8.82
N PHE A 99 6.95 -7.60 8.97
CA PHE A 99 6.12 -8.08 10.08
C PHE A 99 6.80 -7.92 11.46
N ASP A 100 8.08 -8.28 11.58
CA ASP A 100 8.81 -8.19 12.85
C ASP A 100 9.00 -6.73 13.27
N ARG A 101 9.37 -5.86 12.32
CA ARG A 101 9.48 -4.41 12.55
C ARG A 101 8.16 -3.84 13.07
N CYS A 102 7.10 -4.15 12.35
CA CYS A 102 5.74 -3.83 12.70
C CYS A 102 5.45 -4.19 14.17
N MET A 103 5.65 -5.47 14.58
CA MET A 103 5.41 -5.96 15.94
C MET A 103 6.12 -5.18 17.06
N ILE A 104 7.24 -4.53 16.76
CA ILE A 104 8.02 -3.73 17.72
C ILE A 104 7.35 -2.36 17.95
N HIS A 105 6.87 -1.72 16.88
CA HIS A 105 6.39 -0.33 16.90
C HIS A 105 4.92 -0.18 17.23
N TYR A 106 4.10 -1.19 16.91
CA TYR A 106 2.65 -1.13 17.11
C TYR A 106 2.15 -2.40 17.80
N LYS A 107 2.58 -2.57 19.06
CA LYS A 107 2.02 -3.59 19.95
C LYS A 107 0.57 -3.24 20.26
N ASP A 108 -0.34 -4.15 19.94
CA ASP A 108 -1.70 -4.06 20.44
C ASP A 108 -1.71 -4.41 21.94
N THR A 109 -2.40 -3.60 22.75
CA THR A 109 -2.58 -3.86 24.18
C THR A 109 -3.69 -4.89 24.43
N ASP A 110 -4.56 -5.11 23.44
CA ASP A 110 -5.54 -6.19 23.43
C ASP A 110 -5.20 -7.16 22.29
N TYR A 111 -5.13 -8.45 22.63
CA TYR A 111 -4.80 -9.60 21.77
C TYR A 111 -3.31 -9.95 21.57
N ASN A 112 -2.97 -11.11 22.13
CA ASN A 112 -1.73 -11.83 21.98
C ASN A 112 -1.16 -11.83 20.54
N LYS A 113 0.04 -11.24 20.39
CA LYS A 113 1.06 -11.56 19.36
C LYS A 113 0.70 -11.27 17.89
N THR A 114 -0.11 -10.26 17.59
CA THR A 114 -0.29 -9.80 16.19
C THR A 114 0.01 -8.31 16.05
N HIS A 115 0.41 -7.91 14.85
CA HIS A 115 0.73 -6.52 14.57
C HIS A 115 -0.57 -5.73 14.47
N LYS A 116 -0.61 -4.50 15.01
CA LYS A 116 -1.79 -3.64 14.93
C LYS A 116 -2.12 -3.33 13.47
N ILE A 117 -3.26 -3.84 13.00
CA ILE A 117 -3.86 -3.46 11.72
C ILE A 117 -4.97 -2.48 12.04
N TYR A 118 -4.86 -1.27 11.50
CA TYR A 118 -5.85 -0.25 11.76
C TYR A 118 -7.08 -0.42 10.86
N SER A 119 -8.20 0.15 11.29
CA SER A 119 -9.42 0.20 10.49
C SER A 119 -9.31 1.28 9.40
N LEU A 120 -9.84 1.00 8.21
CA LEU A 120 -9.87 1.96 7.10
C LEU A 120 -10.83 3.12 7.42
N GLY A 121 -10.30 4.34 7.24
CA GLY A 121 -11.01 5.61 7.41
C GLY A 121 -11.68 6.09 6.12
N ALA A 122 -11.57 7.39 5.86
CA ALA A 122 -12.16 8.06 4.70
C ALA A 122 -11.14 8.92 3.93
N GLY A 123 -9.86 8.59 4.04
CA GLY A 123 -8.80 9.56 3.79
C GLY A 123 -7.90 9.28 2.61
N SER A 124 -8.36 8.44 1.68
CA SER A 124 -7.82 8.31 0.33
C SER A 124 -8.85 7.61 -0.58
N ASP A 125 -8.48 7.30 -1.82
CA ASP A 125 -9.33 6.76 -2.90
C ASP A 125 -10.09 5.49 -2.52
N TYR A 126 -9.58 4.71 -1.56
CA TYR A 126 -10.20 3.47 -1.10
C TYR A 126 -11.58 3.68 -0.44
N PHE A 127 -11.93 4.90 -0.02
CA PHE A 127 -13.15 5.17 0.74
C PHE A 127 -14.43 4.75 0.00
N ALA A 128 -14.54 5.10 -1.29
CA ALA A 128 -15.68 4.73 -2.12
C ALA A 128 -15.83 3.21 -2.23
N PHE A 129 -14.72 2.51 -2.42
CA PHE A 129 -14.68 1.05 -2.52
C PHE A 129 -15.04 0.39 -1.20
N TYR A 130 -14.43 0.83 -0.12
CA TYR A 130 -14.56 0.20 1.19
C TYR A 130 -15.91 0.51 1.86
N LYS A 131 -16.28 1.78 1.98
CA LYS A 131 -17.44 2.21 2.78
C LYS A 131 -18.75 2.19 2.01
N PHE A 132 -18.75 2.51 0.71
CA PHE A 132 -19.96 2.54 -0.09
C PHE A 132 -20.21 1.25 -0.87
N MET A 133 -19.19 0.72 -1.53
CA MET A 133 -19.34 -0.48 -2.37
C MET A 133 -19.12 -1.80 -1.63
N GLY A 134 -18.61 -1.77 -0.39
CA GLY A 134 -18.33 -2.97 0.40
C GLY A 134 -17.22 -3.85 -0.19
N ILE A 135 -16.36 -3.27 -1.03
CA ILE A 135 -15.21 -3.95 -1.64
C ILE A 135 -14.07 -4.01 -0.62
N PRO A 136 -13.57 -5.21 -0.28
CA PRO A 136 -12.44 -5.34 0.63
C PRO A 136 -11.22 -4.59 0.08
N SER A 137 -10.69 -3.67 0.88
CA SER A 137 -9.62 -2.75 0.48
C SER A 137 -8.43 -2.83 1.44
N ILE A 138 -7.26 -2.44 0.94
CA ILE A 138 -5.99 -2.31 1.69
C ILE A 138 -5.39 -0.95 1.33
N ASP A 139 -4.97 -0.20 2.34
CA ASP A 139 -4.15 0.99 2.21
C ASP A 139 -2.75 0.71 2.78
N MET A 140 -1.70 1.22 2.12
CA MET A 140 -0.32 0.91 2.47
C MET A 140 0.58 2.12 2.33
N SER A 141 1.27 2.45 3.40
CA SER A 141 2.35 3.44 3.41
C SER A 141 3.45 2.99 4.37
N TYR A 142 4.69 3.43 4.11
CA TYR A 142 5.76 3.35 5.10
C TYR A 142 5.74 4.63 5.92
N ARG A 143 5.57 4.50 7.24
CA ARG A 143 5.59 5.64 8.17
C ARG A 143 6.80 5.58 9.07
N GLN A 144 7.35 6.73 9.40
CA GLN A 144 8.50 6.84 10.29
C GLN A 144 8.02 6.84 11.75
N SER A 145 7.68 5.64 12.24
CA SER A 145 7.04 5.39 13.55
C SER A 145 7.78 6.02 14.74
N ASP A 146 9.11 6.04 14.69
CA ASP A 146 9.95 6.62 15.74
C ASP A 146 9.74 8.14 15.89
N LEU A 147 9.53 8.86 14.77
CA LEU A 147 9.30 10.31 14.80
C LEU A 147 7.86 10.66 15.17
N ASP A 148 6.88 9.90 14.64
CA ASP A 148 5.46 10.12 14.95
C ASP A 148 5.20 9.98 16.46
N GLN A 149 5.88 9.04 17.13
CA GLN A 149 5.79 8.84 18.58
C GLN A 149 6.50 9.94 19.38
N ILE A 150 7.65 10.42 18.92
CA ILE A 150 8.45 11.43 19.64
C ILE A 150 7.82 12.83 19.51
N TYR A 151 7.31 13.18 18.34
CA TYR A 151 6.87 14.54 18.03
C TYR A 151 5.34 14.70 17.97
N ASN A 152 4.58 13.62 18.16
CA ASN A 152 3.12 13.61 18.10
C ASN A 152 2.59 14.25 16.80
N THR A 153 3.22 13.92 15.67
CA THR A 153 2.86 14.45 14.35
C THR A 153 1.93 13.48 13.63
N SER A 154 0.84 13.97 13.04
CA SER A 154 -0.08 13.15 12.23
C SER A 154 0.34 13.04 10.75
N TYR A 155 1.21 13.95 10.29
CA TYR A 155 1.68 14.09 8.91
C TYR A 155 3.19 14.38 8.87
N TYR A 156 3.82 14.12 7.73
CA TYR A 156 5.22 14.47 7.52
C TYR A 156 5.38 16.01 7.40
N PRO A 157 6.53 16.59 7.81
CA PRO A 157 6.66 18.05 7.96
C PRO A 157 6.38 18.90 6.71
N GLN A 158 6.56 18.33 5.52
CA GLN A 158 6.39 19.04 4.24
C GLN A 158 5.03 18.80 3.59
N TYR A 159 4.11 18.12 4.27
CA TYR A 159 2.79 17.77 3.76
C TYR A 159 2.04 18.98 3.21
N HIS A 160 1.59 18.87 1.95
CA HIS A 160 0.82 19.91 1.23
C HIS A 160 1.50 21.28 1.14
N THR A 161 2.83 21.29 1.23
CA THR A 161 3.62 22.51 1.07
C THR A 161 4.36 22.51 -0.27
N PHE A 162 4.80 23.69 -0.69
CA PHE A 162 5.73 23.85 -1.80
C PHE A 162 7.04 23.06 -1.61
N HIS A 163 7.40 22.71 -0.37
CA HIS A 163 8.64 22.01 -0.05
C HIS A 163 8.57 20.48 -0.21
N ASP A 164 7.39 19.91 -0.49
CA ASP A 164 7.26 18.49 -0.84
C ASP A 164 7.84 18.20 -2.22
N THR A 165 9.17 18.04 -2.26
CA THR A 165 9.98 18.05 -3.48
C THR A 165 10.80 16.77 -3.62
N ILE A 166 11.23 16.45 -4.85
CA ILE A 166 12.15 15.33 -5.08
C ILE A 166 13.44 15.51 -4.27
N PHE A 167 13.91 16.75 -4.11
CA PHE A 167 15.05 17.04 -3.24
C PHE A 167 14.78 16.57 -1.80
N TRP A 168 13.62 16.91 -1.22
CA TRP A 168 13.21 16.44 0.10
C TRP A 168 13.20 14.90 0.17
N MET A 169 12.63 14.25 -0.84
CA MET A 169 12.57 12.80 -0.96
C MET A 169 13.96 12.16 -0.92
N GLU A 170 14.86 12.60 -1.81
CA GLU A 170 16.18 12.00 -2.02
C GLU A 170 17.21 12.36 -0.93
N HIS A 171 16.94 13.39 -0.13
CA HIS A 171 17.90 13.83 0.89
C HIS A 171 17.49 13.42 2.31
N PHE A 172 16.18 13.29 2.57
CA PHE A 172 15.67 13.11 3.94
C PHE A 172 14.68 11.97 4.10
N VAL A 173 13.92 11.59 3.08
CA VAL A 173 12.86 10.56 3.19
C VAL A 173 13.37 9.17 2.82
N ASP A 174 13.83 9.00 1.59
CA ASP A 174 14.27 7.71 1.04
C ASP A 174 15.36 7.89 -0.02
N LYS A 175 16.56 8.27 0.43
CA LYS A 175 17.71 8.63 -0.41
C LYS A 175 18.04 7.63 -1.52
N ASP A 176 17.85 6.34 -1.26
CA ASP A 176 18.18 5.25 -2.19
C ASP A 176 16.92 4.55 -2.74
N TYR A 177 15.73 5.10 -2.51
CA TYR A 177 14.44 4.50 -2.88
C TYR A 177 14.23 3.05 -2.36
N LYS A 178 14.91 2.67 -1.27
CA LYS A 178 14.84 1.31 -0.71
C LYS A 178 13.48 1.05 -0.08
N VAL A 179 12.88 2.07 0.53
CA VAL A 179 11.52 1.98 1.09
C VAL A 179 10.50 1.87 -0.03
N HIS A 180 10.60 2.70 -1.06
CA HIS A 180 9.71 2.63 -2.23
C HIS A 180 9.77 1.25 -2.88
N LEU A 181 10.97 0.68 -3.04
CA LEU A 181 11.15 -0.67 -3.56
C LEU A 181 10.49 -1.74 -2.66
N THR A 182 10.59 -1.60 -1.34
CA THR A 182 9.92 -2.49 -0.39
C THR A 182 8.40 -2.38 -0.51
N VAL A 183 7.84 -1.17 -0.57
CA VAL A 183 6.40 -0.95 -0.78
C VAL A 183 5.95 -1.55 -2.11
N ALA A 184 6.72 -1.39 -3.19
CA ALA A 184 6.44 -1.99 -4.49
C ALA A 184 6.41 -3.53 -4.42
N ARG A 185 7.35 -4.15 -3.71
CA ARG A 185 7.39 -5.60 -3.51
C ARG A 185 6.18 -6.10 -2.72
N VAL A 186 5.83 -5.42 -1.63
CA VAL A 186 4.66 -5.74 -0.80
C VAL A 186 3.37 -5.60 -1.62
N GLY A 187 3.18 -4.48 -2.32
CA GLY A 187 2.01 -4.22 -3.15
C GLY A 187 1.86 -5.22 -4.30
N LEU A 188 2.96 -5.56 -4.98
CA LEU A 188 2.97 -6.59 -6.01
C LEU A 188 2.58 -7.97 -5.44
N LEU A 189 3.07 -8.32 -4.25
CA LEU A 189 2.72 -9.60 -3.61
C LEU A 189 1.24 -9.69 -3.23
N TYR A 190 0.64 -8.61 -2.71
CA TYR A 190 -0.81 -8.57 -2.48
C TYR A 190 -1.59 -8.78 -3.77
N LEU A 191 -1.22 -8.00 -4.79
CA LEU A 191 -1.87 -8.04 -6.09
C LEU A 191 -1.80 -9.45 -6.69
N LEU A 192 -0.63 -10.08 -6.69
CA LEU A 192 -0.45 -11.43 -7.21
C LEU A 192 -1.20 -12.47 -6.38
N LYS A 193 -1.18 -12.39 -5.05
CA LYS A 193 -1.91 -13.36 -4.20
C LYS A 193 -3.42 -13.30 -4.39
N LEU A 194 -3.97 -12.10 -4.54
CA LEU A 194 -5.39 -11.90 -4.84
C LEU A 194 -5.72 -12.31 -6.28
N ALA A 195 -4.82 -12.05 -7.22
CA ALA A 195 -5.06 -12.30 -8.64
C ALA A 195 -4.84 -13.75 -9.06
N GLU A 196 -3.93 -14.50 -8.41
CA GLU A 196 -3.49 -15.84 -8.83
C GLU A 196 -4.11 -16.99 -8.01
N ASN A 197 -4.33 -16.81 -6.71
CA ASN A 197 -4.77 -17.93 -5.87
C ASN A 197 -6.15 -18.44 -6.29
N THR A 198 -6.28 -19.77 -6.45
CA THR A 198 -7.55 -20.41 -6.82
C THR A 198 -8.65 -20.04 -5.81
N LEU A 199 -8.37 -20.20 -4.53
CA LEU A 199 -9.21 -19.69 -3.45
C LEU A 199 -8.76 -18.28 -3.09
N ILE A 200 -9.73 -17.37 -2.98
CA ILE A 200 -9.45 -16.01 -2.52
C ILE A 200 -8.96 -16.12 -1.07
N PRO A 201 -7.79 -15.55 -0.72
CA PRO A 201 -7.19 -15.70 0.60
C PRO A 201 -7.87 -14.78 1.63
N PHE A 202 -9.19 -14.90 1.78
CA PHE A 202 -9.97 -14.23 2.81
C PHE A 202 -10.17 -15.16 3.99
N THR A 203 -10.07 -14.62 5.21
CA THR A 203 -10.41 -15.35 6.43
C THR A 203 -11.64 -14.73 7.08
N MET A 204 -12.66 -15.56 7.32
CA MET A 204 -13.93 -15.17 7.94
C MET A 204 -14.01 -15.54 9.43
N GLN A 205 -13.13 -16.41 9.91
CA GLN A 205 -13.10 -16.86 11.31
C GLN A 205 -12.20 -15.94 12.13
N ARG A 206 -12.75 -15.38 13.19
CA ARG A 206 -12.04 -14.76 14.31
C ARG A 206 -12.59 -15.33 15.61
#